data_AF-A0A7K3PJN6-F1
#
_entry.id   AF-A0A7K3PJN6-F1
#
_cell.length_a   1.000
_cell.length_b   1.000
_cell.length_c   1.000
_cell.angle_alpha   90.00
_cell.angle_beta   90.00
_cell.angle_gamma   90.00
#
_symmetry.space_group_name_H-M   'P 1'
#
loop_
_entity.id
_entity.type
_entity.pdbx_description
1 polymer ?
#
loop_
_entity_poly.entity_id
_entity_poly.type
_entity_poly.pdbx_seq_one_letter_code
_entity_poly.pdbx_strand_id
1 'polypeptide(L)'
;MTKDWNWQTGERLLALDDPVEWDAAFERGERSLGTAAIGLAFNCSLEEASPRIVRAMQLPDIAQRGFAFTAAGTAARLNGTLTPELYAALRAEGPGRRSIAVNAIDDTLTFVPFRRLPTWLKCWRVVSTVWNKLDAWRLSCSYAVTDAWKAVRRR
;
A
#
# COMPACT_ATOMS: atom_id res chain seq x y z
N MET A 1 26.70 7.29 18.99
CA MET A 1 25.57 6.61 19.66
C MET A 1 24.88 5.75 18.63
N THR A 2 24.94 4.43 18.76
CA THR A 2 24.09 3.53 17.98
C THR A 2 22.64 3.77 18.41
N LYS A 3 21.78 4.14 17.45
CA LYS A 3 20.33 4.24 17.71
C LYS A 3 19.86 2.81 18.01
N ASP A 4 19.35 2.57 19.21
CA ASP A 4 18.76 1.27 19.57
C ASP A 4 17.37 1.16 18.92
N TRP A 5 17.27 0.30 17.91
CA TRP A 5 16.08 0.09 17.10
C TRP A 5 15.26 -1.07 17.65
N ASN A 6 13.98 -0.83 17.96
CA ASN A 6 13.11 -1.87 18.49
C ASN A 6 12.49 -2.68 17.34
N TRP A 7 13.26 -3.63 16.82
CA TRP A 7 12.82 -4.54 15.76
C TRP A 7 11.70 -5.51 16.17
N GLN A 8 11.56 -5.74 17.49
CA GLN A 8 10.54 -6.64 18.05
C GLN A 8 9.14 -6.04 17.97
N THR A 9 8.99 -4.76 18.32
CA THR A 9 7.68 -4.07 18.37
C THR A 9 7.47 -3.10 17.21
N GLY A 10 8.54 -2.69 16.54
CA GLY A 10 8.53 -1.65 15.52
C GLY A 10 8.66 -0.23 16.06
N GLU A 11 8.77 -0.07 17.38
CA GLU A 11 8.93 1.25 18.00
C GLU A 11 10.20 1.94 17.48
N ARG A 12 10.10 3.26 17.23
CA ARG A 12 11.15 4.11 16.67
C ARG A 12 11.53 3.83 15.21
N LEU A 13 11.10 2.72 14.60
CA LEU A 13 11.49 2.39 13.21
C LEU A 13 10.96 3.36 12.15
N LEU A 14 9.94 4.17 12.46
CA LEU A 14 9.52 5.28 11.59
C LEU A 14 10.57 6.39 11.46
N ALA A 15 11.51 6.47 12.40
CA ALA A 15 12.65 7.40 12.35
C ALA A 15 13.90 6.76 11.74
N LEU A 16 13.80 5.51 11.23
CA LEU A 16 14.92 4.86 10.54
C LEU A 16 15.27 5.63 9.28
N ASP A 17 16.53 6.02 9.19
CA ASP A 17 17.13 6.85 8.15
C ASP A 17 18.37 6.19 7.51
N ASP A 18 18.62 4.92 7.84
CA ASP A 18 19.79 4.16 7.39
C ASP A 18 19.36 2.92 6.56
N PRO A 19 19.51 2.96 5.22
CA PRO A 19 19.23 1.83 4.36
C PRO A 19 20.12 0.61 4.61
N VAL A 20 21.35 0.80 5.11
CA VAL A 20 22.31 -0.28 5.40
C VAL A 20 21.88 -1.03 6.66
N GLU A 21 21.42 -0.32 7.69
CA GLU A 21 20.87 -0.96 8.88
C GLU A 21 19.59 -1.75 8.55
N TRP A 22 18.75 -1.25 7.64
CA TRP A 22 17.60 -2.02 7.15
C TRP A 22 18.04 -3.32 6.46
N ASP A 23 19.09 -3.26 5.62
CA ASP A 23 19.63 -4.47 4.97
C ASP A 23 20.16 -5.46 6.00
N ALA A 24 20.92 -4.99 6.99
CA ALA A 24 21.43 -5.84 8.06
C ALA A 24 20.29 -6.48 8.87
N ALA A 25 19.22 -5.74 9.16
CA ALA A 25 18.03 -6.26 9.82
C ALA A 25 17.27 -7.29 8.96
N PHE A 26 17.24 -7.09 7.65
CA PHE A 26 16.64 -8.03 6.71
C PHE A 26 17.39 -9.37 6.75
N GLU A 27 18.72 -9.36 6.70
CA GLU A 27 19.54 -10.57 6.81
C GLU A 27 19.40 -11.28 8.16
N ARG A 28 19.17 -10.53 9.25
CA ARG A 28 18.86 -11.10 10.57
C ARG A 28 17.45 -11.69 10.69
N GLY A 29 16.57 -11.43 9.72
CA GLY A 29 15.17 -11.86 9.78
C GLY A 29 14.34 -11.11 10.83
N GLU A 30 14.63 -9.83 11.04
CA GLU A 30 13.93 -8.99 12.02
C GLU A 30 12.42 -8.88 11.73
N ARG A 31 11.61 -8.71 12.78
CA ARG A 31 10.13 -8.83 12.66
C ARG A 31 9.46 -7.61 12.04
N SER A 32 10.00 -6.42 12.25
CA SER A 32 9.32 -5.15 11.93
C SER A 32 9.84 -4.46 10.66
N LEU A 33 10.29 -5.26 9.68
CA LEU A 33 10.90 -4.79 8.44
C LEU A 33 9.96 -3.94 7.57
N GLY A 34 8.66 -4.23 7.59
CA GLY A 34 7.65 -3.46 6.89
C GLY A 34 7.49 -2.06 7.48
N THR A 35 7.42 -1.96 8.82
CA THR A 35 7.41 -0.66 9.53
C THR A 35 8.68 0.13 9.26
N ALA A 36 9.84 -0.53 9.29
CA ALA A 36 11.12 0.11 8.99
C ALA A 36 11.19 0.63 7.54
N ALA A 37 10.58 -0.07 6.58
CA ALA A 37 10.48 0.41 5.20
C ALA A 37 9.67 1.72 5.10
N ILE A 38 8.66 1.90 5.95
CA ILE A 38 7.95 3.19 6.06
C ILE A 38 8.90 4.29 6.55
N GLY A 39 9.75 3.99 7.55
CA GLY A 39 10.79 4.91 8.00
C GLY A 39 11.74 5.33 6.88
N LEU A 40 12.25 4.39 6.10
CA LEU A 40 13.09 4.70 4.93
C LEU A 40 12.36 5.57 3.90
N ALA A 41 11.06 5.34 3.67
CA ALA A 41 10.27 6.18 2.77
C ALA A 41 10.13 7.63 3.25
N PHE A 42 10.17 7.87 4.56
CA PHE A 42 10.13 9.21 5.15
C PHE A 42 11.48 9.91 5.17
N ASN A 43 12.57 9.16 5.40
CA ASN A 43 13.85 9.75 5.79
C ASN A 43 14.98 9.57 4.76
N CYS A 44 14.80 8.74 3.73
CA CYS A 44 15.81 8.50 2.70
C CYS A 44 15.32 8.97 1.32
N SER A 45 16.24 9.07 0.36
CA SER A 45 15.87 9.31 -1.04
C SER A 45 15.02 8.16 -1.60
N LEU A 46 14.22 8.45 -2.63
CA LEU A 46 13.42 7.43 -3.30
C LEU A 46 14.30 6.29 -3.83
N GLU A 47 15.47 6.63 -4.38
CA GLU A 47 16.44 5.70 -4.95
C GLU A 47 17.02 4.74 -3.90
N GLU A 48 17.32 5.26 -2.70
CA GLU A 48 17.83 4.44 -1.60
C GLU A 48 16.74 3.57 -0.96
N ALA A 49 15.53 4.11 -0.79
CA ALA A 49 14.43 3.41 -0.13
C ALA A 49 13.79 2.35 -1.04
N SER A 50 13.66 2.61 -2.35
CA SER A 50 12.90 1.76 -3.27
C SER A 50 13.30 0.28 -3.25
N PRO A 51 14.59 -0.11 -3.31
CA PRO A 51 14.99 -1.52 -3.28
C PRO A 51 14.61 -2.23 -1.98
N ARG A 52 14.58 -1.52 -0.84
CA ARG A 52 14.18 -2.07 0.46
C ARG A 52 12.66 -2.20 0.54
N ILE A 53 11.92 -1.19 0.07
CA ILE A 53 10.45 -1.24 0.01
C ILE A 53 10.00 -2.42 -0.87
N VAL A 54 10.58 -2.59 -2.05
CA VAL A 54 10.27 -3.72 -2.95
C VAL A 54 10.57 -5.06 -2.28
N ARG A 55 11.71 -5.21 -1.59
CA ARG A 55 12.01 -6.42 -0.81
C ARG A 55 11.01 -6.65 0.33
N ALA A 56 10.64 -5.60 1.04
CA ALA A 56 9.66 -5.66 2.13
C ALA A 56 8.26 -6.07 1.65
N MET A 57 7.89 -5.70 0.42
CA MET A 57 6.64 -6.14 -0.22
C MET A 57 6.61 -7.65 -0.52
N GLN A 58 7.74 -8.35 -0.43
CA GLN A 58 7.82 -9.79 -0.63
C GLN A 58 7.89 -10.58 0.69
N LEU A 59 7.75 -9.90 1.83
CA LEU A 59 7.79 -10.57 3.14
C LEU A 59 6.64 -11.59 3.28
N PRO A 60 6.90 -12.73 3.95
CA PRO A 60 5.90 -13.77 4.15
C PRO A 60 4.82 -13.34 5.16
N ASP A 61 5.18 -12.48 6.12
CA ASP A 61 4.22 -11.90 7.06
C ASP A 61 3.35 -10.86 6.34
N ILE A 62 2.04 -11.16 6.25
CA ILE A 62 1.07 -10.32 5.55
C ILE A 62 0.91 -8.93 6.18
N ALA A 63 1.05 -8.79 7.50
CA ALA A 63 0.95 -7.50 8.18
C ALA A 63 2.16 -6.62 7.84
N GLN A 64 3.37 -7.20 7.87
CA GLN A 64 4.59 -6.49 7.48
C GLN A 64 4.59 -6.15 5.99
N ARG A 65 4.10 -7.05 5.15
CA ARG A 65 3.91 -6.77 3.73
C ARG A 65 2.91 -5.62 3.52
N GLY A 66 1.83 -5.56 4.31
CA GLY A 66 0.90 -4.44 4.33
C GLY A 66 1.58 -3.11 4.66
N PHE A 67 2.46 -3.09 5.66
CA PHE A 67 3.28 -1.90 5.98
C PHE A 67 4.24 -1.53 4.84
N ALA A 68 4.81 -2.50 4.13
CA ALA A 68 5.63 -2.22 2.95
C ALA A 68 4.83 -1.54 1.82
N PHE A 69 3.57 -1.92 1.60
CA PHE A 69 2.69 -1.21 0.67
C PHE A 69 2.39 0.22 1.15
N THR A 70 2.16 0.41 2.45
CA THR A 70 2.07 1.76 3.03
C THR A 70 3.34 2.59 2.75
N ALA A 71 4.53 1.99 2.84
CA ALA A 71 5.79 2.66 2.53
C ALA A 71 5.84 3.14 1.06
N ALA A 72 5.37 2.33 0.10
CA ALA A 72 5.28 2.78 -1.30
C ALA A 72 4.26 3.89 -1.52
N GLY A 73 3.11 3.85 -0.86
CA GLY A 73 2.15 4.96 -0.89
C GLY A 73 2.78 6.26 -0.35
N THR A 74 3.50 6.17 0.76
CA THR A 74 4.29 7.29 1.31
C THR A 74 5.35 7.78 0.32
N ALA A 75 6.09 6.89 -0.31
CA ALA A 75 7.09 7.25 -1.32
C ALA A 75 6.44 8.00 -2.51
N ALA A 76 5.30 7.52 -3.01
CA ALA A 76 4.55 8.21 -4.08
C ALA A 76 4.08 9.60 -3.63
N ARG A 77 3.57 9.71 -2.40
CA ARG A 77 3.08 10.97 -1.81
C ARG A 77 4.19 12.01 -1.70
N LEU A 78 5.35 11.62 -1.18
CA LEU A 78 6.46 12.54 -0.91
C LEU A 78 7.23 12.92 -2.18
N ASN A 79 7.36 12.01 -3.14
CA ASN A 79 8.21 12.22 -4.33
C ASN A 79 7.42 12.59 -5.59
N GLY A 80 6.09 12.40 -5.59
CA GLY A 80 5.25 12.62 -6.78
C GLY A 80 5.61 11.69 -7.95
N THR A 81 6.31 10.59 -7.67
CA THR A 81 6.72 9.55 -8.62
C THR A 81 7.07 8.27 -7.86
N LEU A 82 7.16 7.15 -8.58
CA LEU A 82 7.73 5.90 -8.09
C LEU A 82 8.80 5.40 -9.06
N THR A 83 9.68 4.51 -8.57
CA THR A 83 10.61 3.76 -9.42
C THR A 83 9.86 2.70 -10.25
N PRO A 84 10.42 2.28 -11.40
CA PRO A 84 9.83 1.21 -12.21
C PRO A 84 9.54 -0.08 -11.43
N GLU A 85 10.41 -0.44 -10.50
CA GLU A 85 10.31 -1.65 -9.68
C GLU A 85 9.14 -1.54 -8.69
N LEU A 86 8.92 -0.37 -8.09
CA LEU A 86 7.75 -0.13 -7.25
C LEU A 86 6.46 -0.17 -8.06
N TYR A 87 6.45 0.40 -9.27
CA TYR A 87 5.30 0.27 -10.18
C TYR A 87 5.01 -1.20 -10.54
N ALA A 88 6.06 -1.99 -10.79
CA ALA A 88 5.91 -3.42 -11.10
C ALA A 88 5.36 -4.19 -9.90
N ALA A 89 5.85 -3.92 -8.69
CA ALA A 89 5.35 -4.53 -7.45
C ALA A 89 3.88 -4.19 -7.21
N LEU A 90 3.47 -2.93 -7.35
CA LEU A 90 2.06 -2.53 -7.25
C LEU A 90 1.19 -3.20 -8.32
N ARG A 91 1.73 -3.35 -9.54
CA ARG A 91 1.00 -3.99 -10.64
C ARG A 91 0.73 -5.48 -10.36
N ALA A 92 1.65 -6.17 -9.69
CA ALA A 92 1.52 -7.59 -9.39
C ALA A 92 0.34 -7.90 -8.45
N GLU A 93 0.01 -6.98 -7.54
CA GLU A 93 -1.11 -7.15 -6.59
C GLU A 93 -2.50 -6.94 -7.22
N GLY A 94 -2.56 -6.38 -8.43
CA GLY A 94 -3.81 -6.13 -9.13
C GLY A 94 -4.66 -4.98 -8.54
N PRO A 95 -5.71 -4.57 -9.26
CA PRO A 95 -6.59 -3.49 -8.82
C PRO A 95 -7.63 -3.96 -7.80
N GLY A 96 -8.21 -2.99 -7.07
CA GLY A 96 -9.46 -3.15 -6.36
C GLY A 96 -9.34 -3.25 -4.83
N ARG A 97 -10.49 -3.17 -4.16
CA ARG A 97 -10.60 -3.01 -2.69
C ARG A 97 -10.06 -4.18 -1.87
N ARG A 98 -9.90 -5.35 -2.49
CA ARG A 98 -9.35 -6.56 -1.83
C ARG A 98 -7.82 -6.66 -1.98
N SER A 99 -7.21 -5.82 -2.80
CA SER A 99 -5.77 -5.77 -2.95
C SER A 99 -5.14 -5.22 -1.69
N ILE A 100 -4.10 -5.87 -1.18
CA ILE A 100 -3.27 -5.36 -0.08
C ILE A 100 -2.60 -4.02 -0.44
N ALA A 101 -2.42 -3.77 -1.74
CA ALA A 101 -1.84 -2.54 -2.27
C ALA A 101 -2.85 -1.42 -2.50
N VAL A 102 -4.14 -1.59 -2.16
CA VAL A 102 -5.20 -0.63 -2.51
C VAL A 102 -4.86 0.82 -2.11
N ASN A 103 -4.40 1.02 -0.88
CA ASN A 103 -4.04 2.36 -0.38
C ASN A 103 -2.82 2.93 -1.11
N ALA A 104 -1.81 2.08 -1.39
CA ALA A 104 -0.62 2.49 -2.13
C ALA A 104 -0.93 2.87 -3.58
N ILE A 105 -1.85 2.14 -4.21
CA ILE A 105 -2.37 2.41 -5.55
C ILE A 105 -3.14 3.75 -5.55
N ASP A 106 -4.02 3.96 -4.58
CA ASP A 106 -4.80 5.19 -4.46
C ASP A 106 -3.90 6.41 -4.18
N ASP A 107 -2.89 6.27 -3.32
CA ASP A 107 -1.87 7.29 -3.11
C ASP A 107 -1.12 7.60 -4.40
N THR A 108 -0.71 6.58 -5.14
CA THR A 108 -0.02 6.76 -6.43
C THR A 108 -0.90 7.48 -7.44
N LEU A 109 -2.17 7.12 -7.54
CA LEU A 109 -3.15 7.77 -8.42
C LEU A 109 -3.44 9.23 -8.02
N THR A 110 -3.32 9.54 -6.73
CA THR A 110 -3.61 10.85 -6.16
C THR A 110 -2.44 11.80 -6.29
N PHE A 111 -1.23 11.35 -5.96
CA PHE A 111 -0.06 12.23 -5.81
C PHE A 111 0.88 12.24 -7.01
N VAL A 112 0.90 11.20 -7.85
CA VAL A 112 1.71 11.22 -9.08
C VAL A 112 0.96 11.96 -10.19
N PRO A 113 1.59 12.94 -10.88
CA PRO A 113 0.95 13.66 -11.97
C PRO A 113 0.44 12.70 -13.06
N PHE A 114 -0.82 12.87 -13.47
CA PHE A 114 -1.50 11.96 -14.40
C PHE A 114 -0.71 11.69 -15.69
N ARG A 115 -0.01 12.70 -16.23
CA ARG A 115 0.83 12.55 -17.43
C ARG A 115 1.99 11.55 -17.27
N ARG A 116 2.49 11.37 -16.04
CA ARG A 116 3.60 10.45 -15.69
C ARG A 116 3.12 9.06 -15.28
N LEU A 117 1.82 8.89 -15.00
CA LEU A 117 1.27 7.61 -14.61
C LEU A 117 1.36 6.58 -15.75
N PRO A 118 1.74 5.33 -15.46
CA PRO A 118 1.64 4.23 -16.41
C PRO A 118 0.20 4.04 -16.92
N THR A 119 0.07 3.68 -18.20
CA THR A 119 -1.25 3.52 -18.84
C THR A 119 -2.14 2.51 -18.13
N TRP A 120 -1.57 1.39 -17.66
CA TRP A 120 -2.32 0.37 -16.94
C TRP A 120 -2.96 0.92 -15.66
N LEU A 121 -2.27 1.83 -14.95
CA LEU A 121 -2.77 2.40 -13.69
C LEU A 121 -3.87 3.43 -13.94
N LYS A 122 -3.78 4.18 -15.05
CA LYS A 122 -4.89 5.02 -15.54
C LYS A 122 -6.14 4.19 -15.82
N CYS A 123 -5.99 3.04 -16.48
CA CYS A 123 -7.10 2.13 -16.74
C CYS A 123 -7.70 1.60 -15.42
N TRP A 124 -6.87 1.27 -14.43
CA TRP A 124 -7.34 0.81 -13.12
C TRP A 124 -8.22 1.84 -12.41
N ARG A 125 -7.91 3.14 -12.50
CA ARG A 125 -8.77 4.20 -11.96
C ARG A 125 -10.20 4.14 -12.53
N VAL A 126 -10.32 3.90 -13.83
CA VAL A 126 -11.63 3.77 -14.51
C VAL A 126 -12.32 2.48 -14.05
N VAL A 127 -11.61 1.36 -14.08
CA VAL A 127 -12.12 0.04 -13.68
C VAL A 127 -12.63 0.07 -12.24
N SER A 128 -11.83 0.55 -11.28
CA SER A 128 -12.22 0.66 -9.87
C SER A 128 -13.45 1.55 -9.68
N THR A 129 -13.58 2.63 -10.45
CA THR A 129 -14.77 3.50 -10.41
C THR A 129 -16.03 2.76 -10.86
N VAL A 130 -15.93 1.96 -11.93
CA VAL A 130 -17.04 1.14 -12.44
C VAL A 130 -17.43 0.06 -11.41
N TRP A 131 -16.46 -0.69 -10.88
CA TRP A 131 -16.72 -1.71 -9.86
C TRP A 131 -17.39 -1.13 -8.61
N ASN A 132 -16.91 0.03 -8.13
CA ASN A 132 -17.52 0.71 -6.99
C ASN A 132 -19.00 1.08 -7.23
N LYS A 133 -19.35 1.51 -8.45
CA LYS A 133 -20.75 1.80 -8.81
C LYS A 133 -21.60 0.55 -8.87
N LEU A 134 -21.08 -0.55 -9.44
CA LEU A 134 -21.79 -1.82 -9.49
C LEU A 134 -22.06 -2.38 -8.10
N ASP A 135 -21.07 -2.30 -7.19
CA ASP A 135 -21.24 -2.72 -5.80
C ASP A 135 -22.27 -1.86 -5.06
N ALA A 136 -22.24 -0.54 -5.26
CA ALA A 136 -23.23 0.37 -4.68
C ALA A 136 -24.64 0.02 -5.17
N TRP A 137 -24.82 -0.21 -6.47
CA TRP A 137 -26.10 -0.60 -7.04
C TRP A 137 -26.59 -1.94 -6.47
N ARG A 138 -25.71 -2.95 -6.38
CA ARG A 138 -26.02 -4.24 -5.78
C ARG A 138 -26.49 -4.11 -4.33
N LEU A 139 -25.78 -3.32 -3.52
CA LEU A 139 -26.16 -3.06 -2.12
C LEU A 139 -27.51 -2.38 -2.02
N SER A 140 -27.78 -1.35 -2.84
CA SER A 140 -29.08 -0.69 -2.90
C SER A 140 -30.21 -1.66 -3.25
N CYS A 141 -30.01 -2.56 -4.21
CA CYS A 141 -30.99 -3.61 -4.53
C CYS A 141 -31.22 -4.57 -3.37
N SER A 142 -30.16 -5.01 -2.68
CA SER A 142 -30.29 -5.89 -1.51
C SER A 142 -31.07 -5.23 -0.36
N TYR A 143 -30.83 -3.93 -0.11
CA TYR A 143 -31.59 -3.19 0.89
C TYR A 143 -33.06 -3.03 0.48
N ALA A 144 -33.34 -2.69 -0.78
CA ALA A 144 -34.71 -2.57 -1.29
C ALA A 144 -35.51 -3.88 -1.17
N VAL A 145 -34.90 -5.02 -1.49
CA VAL A 145 -35.52 -6.35 -1.32
C VAL A 145 -35.78 -6.65 0.16
N THR A 146 -34.81 -6.34 1.04
CA THR A 146 -34.95 -6.56 2.48
C THR A 146 -36.07 -5.73 3.08
N ASP A 147 -36.19 -4.47 2.67
CA ASP A 147 -37.22 -3.55 3.14
C ASP A 147 -38.61 -3.96 2.61
N ALA A 148 -38.70 -4.36 1.34
CA ALA A 148 -39.92 -4.92 0.77
C ALA A 148 -40.38 -6.17 1.52
N TRP A 149 -39.46 -7.09 1.83
CA TRP A 149 -39.77 -8.31 2.58
C TRP A 149 -40.20 -8.04 4.03
N LYS A 150 -39.56 -7.08 4.72
CA LYS A 150 -40.00 -6.62 6.05
C LYS A 150 -41.39 -5.99 6.01
N ALA A 151 -41.71 -5.23 4.97
CA ALA A 151 -43.03 -4.63 4.80
C ALA A 151 -44.12 -5.68 4.58
N VAL A 152 -43.84 -6.73 3.81
CA VAL A 152 -44.77 -7.85 3.59
C VAL A 152 -44.99 -8.67 4.86
N ARG A 153 -43.95 -8.94 5.66
CA ARG A 153 -44.05 -9.73 6.90
C ARG A 153 -44.72 -9.02 8.08
N ARG A 154 -44.92 -7.70 8.00
CA ARG A 154 -45.62 -6.90 9.02
C ARG A 154 -47.11 -6.73 8.74
N ARG A 155 -47.62 -7.29 7.63
CA ARG A 155 -49.04 -7.49 7.36
C ARG A 155 -49.44 -8.91 7.75
#